data_AF-A0A6F9ZHW0-F1
#
_entry.id   AF-A0A6F9ZHW0-F1
#
_cell.length_a   1.000
_cell.length_b   1.000
_cell.length_c   1.000
_cell.angle_alpha   90.00
_cell.angle_beta   90.00
_cell.angle_gamma   90.00
#
_symmetry.space_group_name_H-M   'P 1'
#
loop_
_entity.id
_entity.type
_entity.pdbx_description
1 polymer ?
#
loop_
_entity_poly.entity_id
_entity_poly.type
_entity_poly.pdbx_seq_one_letter_code
_entity_poly.pdbx_strand_id
1 'polypeptide(L)'
;MVLLPLSVACTNIDCPLDNVVEMTCGLYRAEDGASLTLTHVLTVSTGGSKDSILLNQAQNIDAFLLPLRQGSEMDTLLLNFSDATRSATDTLFISHNNVPHFESLDCPASIFHQLTSVRWTSHALKEFPLTVDSAAIVRKVVDYENIENIKLYLRSTVSH
;
A
#
# COMPACT_ATOMS: atom_id res chain seq x y z
N MET A 1 52.73 35.25 -5.43
CA MET A 1 51.42 34.92 -6.01
C MET A 1 51.07 33.51 -5.57
N VAL A 2 50.30 33.37 -4.50
CA VAL A 2 49.96 32.08 -3.89
C VAL A 2 48.82 31.47 -4.70
N LEU A 3 49.09 30.35 -5.39
CA LEU A 3 48.05 29.55 -6.05
C LEU A 3 47.22 28.87 -4.96
N LEU A 4 45.96 29.27 -4.78
CA LEU A 4 44.98 28.50 -4.03
C LEU A 4 44.47 27.35 -4.92
N PRO A 5 44.53 26.09 -4.47
CA PRO A 5 43.87 25.00 -5.18
C PRO A 5 42.36 25.11 -4.91
N LEU A 6 41.57 25.24 -5.98
CA LEU A 6 40.12 25.01 -5.89
C LEU A 6 39.90 23.51 -5.67
N SER A 7 39.53 23.13 -4.45
CA SER A 7 38.97 21.81 -4.19
C SER A 7 37.60 21.73 -4.86
N VAL A 8 37.52 21.03 -5.99
CA VAL A 8 36.25 20.56 -6.53
C VAL A 8 35.74 19.49 -5.56
N ALA A 9 34.85 19.88 -4.65
CA ALA A 9 34.12 18.92 -3.85
C ALA A 9 33.08 18.26 -4.77
N CYS A 10 33.40 17.06 -5.27
CA CYS A 10 32.37 16.16 -5.79
C CYS A 10 31.60 15.63 -4.59
N THR A 11 30.51 16.29 -4.19
CA THR A 11 29.52 15.61 -3.34
C THR A 11 28.82 14.58 -4.23
N ASN A 12 29.16 13.31 -4.04
CA ASN A 12 28.25 12.26 -4.49
C ASN A 12 26.98 12.43 -3.66
N ILE A 13 25.96 13.02 -4.27
CA ILE A 13 24.63 13.12 -3.68
C ILE A 13 24.01 11.71 -3.80
N ASP A 14 24.29 10.86 -2.81
CA ASP A 14 23.69 9.53 -2.70
C ASP A 14 22.28 9.66 -2.12
N CYS A 15 21.36 10.26 -2.88
CA CYS A 15 19.94 10.04 -2.60
C CYS A 15 19.58 8.62 -3.07
N PRO A 16 18.79 7.86 -2.29
CA PRO A 16 18.37 6.53 -2.71
C PRO A 16 17.59 6.61 -4.03
N LEU A 17 17.96 5.75 -4.98
CA LEU A 17 17.37 5.71 -6.32
C LEU A 17 15.90 5.28 -6.27
N ASP A 18 15.56 4.41 -5.32
CA ASP A 18 14.19 4.06 -4.94
C ASP A 18 13.82 4.82 -3.67
N ASN A 19 12.95 5.80 -3.82
CA ASN A 19 12.50 6.69 -2.75
C ASN A 19 10.97 6.75 -2.65
N VAL A 20 10.28 5.79 -3.25
CA VAL A 20 8.82 5.73 -3.16
C VAL A 20 8.44 4.99 -1.89
N VAL A 21 7.63 5.65 -1.04
CA VAL A 21 7.15 5.06 0.22
C VAL A 21 5.78 4.47 -0.03
N GLU A 22 5.71 3.14 -0.10
CA GLU A 22 4.47 2.42 -0.39
C GLU A 22 4.22 1.32 0.63
N MET A 23 2.97 1.22 1.08
CA MET A 23 2.51 0.13 1.92
C MET A 23 2.30 -1.11 1.06
N THR A 24 2.96 -2.20 1.43
CA THR A 24 2.80 -3.49 0.73
C THR A 24 1.71 -4.33 1.38
N CYS A 25 0.70 -4.72 0.60
CA CYS A 25 -0.41 -5.57 1.01
C CYS A 25 -0.33 -6.92 0.31
N GLY A 26 -0.11 -8.00 1.06
CA GLY A 26 -0.18 -9.37 0.56
C GLY A 26 -1.58 -9.96 0.65
N LEU A 27 -1.93 -10.83 -0.30
CA LEU A 27 -3.23 -11.48 -0.41
C LEU A 27 -3.14 -12.95 0.01
N TYR A 28 -4.08 -13.36 0.87
CA TYR A 28 -4.11 -14.67 1.47
C TYR A 28 -5.52 -15.26 1.48
N ARG A 29 -5.62 -16.58 1.44
CA ARG A 29 -6.89 -17.31 1.64
C ARG A 29 -7.28 -17.28 3.11
N ALA A 30 -8.51 -16.91 3.40
CA ALA A 30 -9.03 -16.90 4.78
C ALA A 30 -9.15 -18.32 5.37
N GLU A 31 -9.29 -19.35 4.53
CA GLU A 31 -9.53 -20.72 4.98
C GLU A 31 -8.28 -21.36 5.62
N ASP A 32 -7.11 -21.17 5.03
CA ASP A 32 -5.86 -21.83 5.44
C ASP A 32 -4.65 -20.89 5.60
N GLY A 33 -4.80 -19.61 5.26
CA GLY A 33 -3.72 -18.61 5.34
C GLY A 33 -2.64 -18.76 4.27
N ALA A 34 -2.84 -19.58 3.24
CA ALA A 34 -1.92 -19.66 2.11
C ALA A 34 -2.00 -18.41 1.24
N SER A 35 -0.90 -18.10 0.53
CA SER A 35 -0.89 -17.02 -0.46
C SER A 35 -1.97 -17.25 -1.53
N LEU A 36 -2.66 -16.17 -1.92
CA LEU A 36 -3.74 -16.17 -2.89
C LEU A 36 -3.37 -15.31 -4.09
N THR A 37 -3.32 -15.91 -5.28
CA THR A 37 -3.28 -15.14 -6.53
C THR A 37 -4.71 -14.72 -6.91
N LEU A 38 -4.96 -13.42 -6.91
CA LEU A 38 -6.25 -12.84 -7.24
C LEU A 38 -6.54 -12.94 -8.75
N THR A 39 -7.51 -13.76 -9.11
CA THR A 39 -7.95 -13.94 -10.51
C THR A 39 -8.99 -12.92 -10.96
N HIS A 40 -9.68 -12.27 -10.01
CA HIS A 40 -10.65 -11.21 -10.29
C HIS A 40 -9.98 -9.85 -10.47
N VAL A 41 -10.70 -8.89 -11.03
CA VAL A 41 -10.20 -7.53 -11.20
C VAL A 41 -10.27 -6.78 -9.87
N LEU A 42 -9.16 -6.17 -9.46
CA LEU A 42 -9.09 -5.26 -8.33
C LEU A 42 -8.75 -3.85 -8.79
N THR A 43 -9.61 -2.91 -8.43
CA THR A 43 -9.31 -1.47 -8.48
C THR A 43 -9.32 -0.93 -7.06
N VAL A 44 -8.27 -0.20 -6.68
CA VAL A 44 -8.21 0.47 -5.38
C VAL A 44 -8.25 1.97 -5.59
N SER A 45 -9.14 2.65 -4.86
CA SER A 45 -9.24 4.10 -4.85
C SER A 45 -9.27 4.68 -3.45
N THR A 46 -8.96 5.97 -3.32
CA THR A 46 -9.14 6.71 -2.08
C THR A 46 -10.62 6.96 -1.82
N GLY A 47 -11.08 6.73 -0.59
CA GLY A 47 -12.40 7.17 -0.14
C GLY A 47 -12.39 8.62 0.34
N GLY A 48 -13.46 9.38 0.07
CA GLY A 48 -13.64 10.73 0.58
C GLY A 48 -14.19 11.70 -0.47
N SER A 49 -13.73 12.96 -0.44
CA SER A 49 -14.19 14.01 -1.35
C SER A 49 -13.42 14.09 -2.67
N LYS A 50 -12.28 13.42 -2.77
CA LYS A 50 -11.50 13.26 -4.00
C LYS A 50 -11.24 11.77 -4.20
N ASP A 51 -11.87 11.21 -5.21
CA ASP A 51 -11.67 9.82 -5.60
C ASP A 51 -10.48 9.75 -6.57
N SER A 52 -9.35 9.27 -6.07
CA SER A 52 -8.15 9.00 -6.87
C SER A 52 -7.97 7.49 -7.00
N ILE A 53 -7.76 7.00 -8.21
CA ILE A 53 -7.42 5.59 -8.45
C ILE A 53 -5.94 5.41 -8.10
N LEU A 54 -5.66 4.51 -7.16
CA LEU A 54 -4.31 4.17 -6.71
C LEU A 54 -3.80 2.89 -7.38
N LEU A 55 -4.69 1.92 -7.59
CA LEU A 55 -4.43 0.69 -8.32
C LEU A 55 -5.53 0.51 -9.35
N ASN A 56 -5.18 0.38 -10.62
CA ASN A 56 -6.16 0.32 -11.71
C ASN A 56 -6.23 -1.10 -12.31
N GLN A 57 -7.37 -1.76 -12.15
CA GLN A 57 -7.71 -3.02 -12.83
C GLN A 57 -6.65 -4.12 -12.72
N ALA A 58 -6.03 -4.28 -11.56
CA ALA A 58 -5.04 -5.32 -11.31
C ALA A 58 -5.67 -6.72 -11.31
N GLN A 59 -4.96 -7.70 -11.86
CA GLN A 59 -5.36 -9.11 -11.96
C GLN A 59 -4.11 -9.98 -11.94
N ASN A 60 -4.26 -11.24 -11.53
CA ASN A 60 -3.18 -12.22 -11.40
C ASN A 60 -2.04 -11.74 -10.48
N ILE A 61 -2.43 -11.06 -9.39
CA ILE A 61 -1.52 -10.53 -8.37
C ILE A 61 -1.72 -11.26 -7.05
N ASP A 62 -0.66 -11.47 -6.29
CA ASP A 62 -0.67 -11.99 -4.92
C ASP A 62 -0.34 -10.91 -3.87
N ALA A 63 0.08 -9.72 -4.33
CA ALA A 63 0.28 -8.54 -3.51
C ALA A 63 0.09 -7.26 -4.34
N PHE A 64 -0.08 -6.14 -3.67
CA PHE A 64 -0.09 -4.82 -4.30
C PHE A 64 0.51 -3.77 -3.36
N LEU A 65 0.99 -2.67 -3.94
CA LEU A 65 1.59 -1.54 -3.24
C LEU A 65 0.67 -0.33 -3.34
N LEU A 66 0.53 0.43 -2.26
CA LEU A 66 -0.26 1.65 -2.23
C LEU A 66 0.45 2.77 -1.45
N PRO A 67 0.44 4.01 -1.95
CA PRO A 67 0.90 5.15 -1.18
C PRO A 67 -0.06 5.46 -0.02
N LEU A 68 0.48 6.02 1.07
CA LEU A 68 -0.30 6.56 2.19
C LEU A 68 -0.26 8.09 2.19
N ARG A 69 -1.30 8.73 2.76
CA ARG A 69 -1.38 10.20 2.75
C ARG A 69 -0.51 10.79 3.84
N GLN A 70 0.41 11.66 3.45
CA GLN A 70 1.27 12.39 4.39
C GLN A 70 0.54 13.50 5.17
N GLY A 71 -0.61 13.97 4.68
CA GLY A 71 -1.41 15.04 5.30
C GLY A 71 -2.50 14.56 6.24
N SER A 72 -2.56 13.26 6.54
CA SER A 72 -3.59 12.67 7.40
C SER A 72 -3.02 11.48 8.17
N GLU A 73 -3.67 11.11 9.28
CA GLU A 73 -3.31 9.96 10.11
C GLU A 73 -4.17 8.72 9.81
N MET A 74 -5.04 8.81 8.80
CA MET A 74 -5.89 7.71 8.39
C MET A 74 -6.10 7.72 6.88
N ASP A 75 -5.95 6.58 6.24
CA ASP A 75 -6.32 6.36 4.85
C ASP A 75 -7.54 5.45 4.75
N THR A 76 -8.51 5.86 3.93
CA THR A 76 -9.68 5.06 3.58
C THR A 76 -9.46 4.58 2.16
N LEU A 77 -9.33 3.27 1.98
CA LEU A 77 -9.06 2.62 0.70
C LEU A 77 -10.30 1.82 0.31
N LEU A 78 -10.83 2.07 -0.88
CA LEU A 78 -11.98 1.37 -1.44
C LEU A 78 -11.46 0.26 -2.36
N LEU A 79 -11.68 -0.99 -1.97
CA LEU A 79 -11.22 -2.18 -2.68
C LEU A 79 -12.39 -2.68 -3.52
N ASN A 80 -12.42 -2.27 -4.77
CA ASN A 80 -13.45 -2.68 -5.72
C ASN A 80 -13.02 -3.98 -6.42
N PHE A 81 -13.70 -5.07 -6.07
CA PHE A 81 -13.60 -6.33 -6.77
C PHE A 81 -14.61 -6.35 -7.91
N SER A 82 -14.21 -6.81 -9.08
CA SER A 82 -15.11 -6.92 -10.23
C SER A 82 -14.80 -8.09 -11.16
N ASP A 83 -15.84 -8.52 -11.87
CA ASP A 83 -15.80 -9.43 -13.02
C ASP A 83 -16.59 -8.80 -14.19
N ALA A 84 -16.85 -9.55 -15.25
CA ALA A 84 -17.58 -9.04 -16.42
C ALA A 84 -19.04 -8.61 -16.14
N THR A 85 -19.61 -8.98 -14.99
CA THR A 85 -21.05 -8.87 -14.70
C THR A 85 -21.36 -8.26 -13.34
N ARG A 86 -20.44 -8.36 -12.38
CA ARG A 86 -20.64 -7.98 -10.98
C ARG A 86 -19.47 -7.17 -10.47
N SER A 87 -19.77 -6.35 -9.47
CA SER A 87 -18.77 -5.62 -8.73
C SER A 87 -19.26 -5.37 -7.31
N ALA A 88 -18.35 -5.43 -6.34
CA ALA A 88 -18.62 -5.07 -4.96
C ALA A 88 -17.37 -4.41 -4.35
N THR A 89 -17.59 -3.55 -3.37
CA THR A 89 -16.52 -2.74 -2.76
C THR A 89 -16.42 -3.02 -1.27
N ASP A 90 -15.23 -3.42 -0.86
CA ASP A 90 -14.82 -3.43 0.55
C ASP A 90 -14.06 -2.15 0.88
N THR A 91 -13.94 -1.83 2.16
CA THR A 91 -13.19 -0.65 2.62
C THR A 91 -12.13 -1.07 3.60
N LEU A 92 -10.89 -0.61 3.42
CA LEU A 92 -9.83 -0.66 4.43
C LEU A 92 -9.63 0.72 5.03
N PHE A 93 -9.55 0.80 6.35
CA PHE A 93 -9.16 1.98 7.10
C PHE A 93 -7.80 1.73 7.73
N ILE A 94 -6.78 2.43 7.25
CA ILE A 94 -5.40 2.31 7.71
C ILE A 94 -5.09 3.53 8.57
N SER A 95 -4.84 3.35 9.86
CA SER A 95 -4.33 4.43 10.71
C SER A 95 -2.82 4.37 10.81
N HIS A 96 -2.17 5.52 10.77
CA HIS A 96 -0.72 5.63 10.79
C HIS A 96 -0.27 6.99 11.34
N ASN A 97 0.99 7.04 11.77
CA ASN A 97 1.69 8.28 12.09
C ASN A 97 2.71 8.58 10.98
N ASN A 98 2.83 9.86 10.62
CA ASN A 98 3.78 10.33 9.62
C ASN A 98 5.11 10.70 10.29
N VAL A 99 6.20 10.05 9.87
CA VAL A 99 7.54 10.24 10.42
C VAL A 99 8.43 10.84 9.33
N PRO A 100 8.86 12.11 9.48
CA PRO A 100 9.82 12.70 8.56
C PRO A 100 11.12 11.90 8.54
N HIS A 101 11.59 11.59 7.33
CA HIS A 101 12.83 10.90 7.08
C HIS A 101 13.73 11.77 6.20
N PHE A 102 14.99 11.84 6.58
CA PHE A 102 15.96 12.73 5.96
C PHE A 102 17.29 12.01 5.78
N GLU A 103 17.69 11.87 4.52
CA GLU A 103 18.95 11.20 4.15
C GLU A 103 20.13 12.19 4.14
N SER A 104 19.93 13.34 3.52
CA SER A 104 20.96 14.36 3.34
C SER A 104 20.34 15.73 3.09
N LEU A 105 21.10 16.79 3.37
CA LEU A 105 20.72 18.20 3.11
C LEU A 105 20.38 18.47 1.66
N ASP A 106 20.99 17.71 0.76
CA ASP A 106 20.81 17.85 -0.67
C ASP A 106 19.67 16.97 -1.22
N CYS A 107 19.04 16.13 -0.38
CA CYS A 107 17.93 15.25 -0.77
C CYS A 107 16.58 15.82 -0.31
N PRO A 108 15.50 15.64 -1.10
CA PRO A 108 14.16 15.91 -0.64
C PRO A 108 13.85 15.09 0.62
N ALA A 109 13.12 15.69 1.57
CA ALA A 109 12.61 14.95 2.72
C ALA A 109 11.51 13.98 2.26
N SER A 110 11.52 12.79 2.83
CA SER A 110 10.47 11.79 2.66
C SER A 110 9.66 11.66 3.95
N ILE A 111 8.47 11.10 3.83
CA ILE A 111 7.63 10.77 4.99
C ILE A 111 7.47 9.27 5.01
N PHE A 112 8.03 8.64 6.04
CA PHE A 112 7.73 7.25 6.37
C PHE A 112 6.45 7.17 7.17
N HIS A 113 5.81 6.01 7.14
CA HIS A 113 4.58 5.79 7.89
C HIS A 113 4.78 4.71 8.94
N GLN A 114 4.22 4.96 10.12
CA GLN A 114 4.17 4.03 11.21
C GLN A 114 2.73 3.56 11.40
N LEU A 115 2.39 2.38 10.88
CA LEU A 115 1.04 1.82 10.98
C LEU A 115 0.66 1.58 12.44
N THR A 116 -0.55 1.99 12.81
CA THR A 116 -1.09 1.87 14.18
C THR A 116 -2.29 0.93 14.24
N SER A 117 -3.16 0.96 13.24
CA SER A 117 -4.30 0.02 13.17
C SER A 117 -4.77 -0.20 11.74
N VAL A 118 -5.40 -1.35 11.51
CA VAL A 118 -6.15 -1.66 10.30
C VAL A 118 -7.57 -2.08 10.70
N ARG A 119 -8.56 -1.51 10.03
CA ARG A 119 -9.97 -1.90 10.13
C ARG A 119 -10.53 -2.12 8.74
N TRP A 120 -11.60 -2.90 8.63
CA TRP A 120 -12.19 -3.20 7.33
C TRP A 120 -13.70 -3.30 7.39
N THR A 121 -14.32 -3.21 6.22
CA THR A 121 -15.68 -3.66 5.96
C THR A 121 -15.67 -4.75 4.92
N SER A 122 -16.72 -5.57 4.94
CA SER A 122 -16.93 -6.66 4.01
C SER A 122 -18.33 -6.54 3.42
N HIS A 123 -18.45 -6.63 2.11
CA HIS A 123 -19.73 -6.80 1.44
C HIS A 123 -20.23 -8.24 1.61
N ALA A 124 -21.50 -8.48 1.26
CA ALA A 124 -22.05 -9.82 1.35
C ALA A 124 -21.60 -10.68 0.15
N LEU A 125 -21.19 -11.93 0.38
CA LEU A 125 -20.75 -12.87 -0.68
C LEU A 125 -21.77 -13.14 -1.81
N LYS A 126 -23.03 -12.74 -1.63
CA LYS A 126 -24.06 -12.75 -2.68
C LYS A 126 -23.86 -11.66 -3.73
N GLU A 127 -23.18 -10.57 -3.39
CA GLU A 127 -22.89 -9.44 -4.27
C GLU A 127 -21.68 -9.75 -5.16
N PHE A 128 -20.62 -10.29 -4.55
CA PHE A 128 -19.43 -10.77 -5.25
C PHE A 128 -18.85 -12.00 -4.53
N PRO A 129 -18.33 -13.01 -5.24
CA PRO A 129 -17.94 -14.30 -4.65
C PRO A 129 -16.65 -14.25 -3.81
N LEU A 130 -16.08 -13.07 -3.57
CA LEU A 130 -14.83 -12.86 -2.84
C LEU A 130 -14.94 -11.56 -2.03
N THR A 131 -14.62 -11.60 -0.73
CA THR A 131 -14.63 -10.41 0.13
C THR A 131 -13.50 -10.46 1.15
N VAL A 132 -13.12 -9.31 1.69
CA VAL A 132 -12.21 -9.20 2.82
C VAL A 132 -12.81 -9.90 4.03
N ASP A 133 -12.11 -10.89 4.57
CA ASP A 133 -12.46 -11.58 5.80
C ASP A 133 -11.84 -10.87 7.00
N SER A 134 -10.53 -10.66 6.91
CA SER A 134 -9.72 -10.06 7.96
C SER A 134 -8.45 -9.43 7.42
N ALA A 135 -7.86 -8.52 8.20
CA ALA A 135 -6.58 -7.90 7.89
C ALA A 135 -5.67 -7.86 9.11
N ALA A 136 -4.36 -8.03 8.91
CA ALA A 136 -3.37 -8.01 9.97
C ALA A 136 -2.15 -7.19 9.57
N ILE A 137 -1.68 -6.32 10.47
CA ILE A 137 -0.39 -5.63 10.31
C ILE A 137 0.72 -6.60 10.74
N VAL A 138 1.61 -6.93 9.81
CA VAL A 138 2.78 -7.80 10.04
C VAL A 138 4.08 -7.00 10.10
N ARG A 139 4.17 -5.88 9.37
CA ARG A 139 5.24 -4.90 9.51
C ARG A 139 4.65 -3.50 9.65
N LYS A 140 5.13 -2.84 10.68
CA LYS A 140 4.61 -1.58 11.18
C LYS A 140 5.19 -0.37 10.44
N VAL A 141 6.42 -0.48 9.94
CA VAL A 141 7.14 0.59 9.24
C VAL A 141 6.89 0.48 7.74
N VAL A 142 6.47 1.58 7.13
CA VAL A 142 6.37 1.76 5.68
C VAL A 142 7.46 2.73 5.26
N ASP A 143 8.41 2.24 4.49
CA ASP A 143 9.62 2.91 4.02
C ASP A 143 9.94 2.43 2.60
N TYR A 144 11.18 2.60 2.13
CA TYR A 144 11.60 2.23 0.77
C TYR A 144 11.78 0.72 0.56
N GLU A 145 11.67 -0.12 1.60
CA GLU A 145 12.10 -1.51 1.51
C GLU A 145 11.08 -2.45 0.85
N ASN A 146 9.88 -1.98 0.51
CA ASN A 146 8.79 -2.78 -0.10
C ASN A 146 8.54 -4.13 0.61
N ILE A 147 8.75 -4.16 1.93
CA ILE A 147 8.50 -5.33 2.78
C ILE A 147 7.02 -5.35 3.15
N GLU A 148 6.40 -6.53 3.08
CA GLU A 148 5.00 -6.74 3.42
C GLU A 148 4.61 -6.09 4.76
N ASN A 149 3.63 -5.19 4.69
CA ASN A 149 3.09 -4.47 5.84
C ASN A 149 1.81 -5.09 6.35
N ILE A 150 0.91 -5.43 5.43
CA ILE A 150 -0.43 -5.93 5.73
C ILE A 150 -0.65 -7.26 5.04
N LYS A 151 -1.19 -8.22 5.78
CA LYS A 151 -1.82 -9.41 5.24
C LYS A 151 -3.32 -9.19 5.14
N LEU A 152 -3.87 -9.34 3.95
CA LEU A 152 -5.30 -9.29 3.67
C LEU A 152 -5.81 -10.70 3.40
N TYR A 153 -6.64 -11.22 4.31
CA TYR A 153 -7.27 -12.52 4.15
C TYR A 153 -8.60 -12.35 3.44
N LEU A 154 -8.76 -13.02 2.31
CA LEU A 154 -9.96 -12.99 1.48
C LEU A 154 -10.71 -14.32 1.63
N ARG A 155 -12.02 -14.22 1.87
CA ARG A 155 -12.93 -15.36 1.90
C ARG A 155 -13.62 -15.47 0.55
N SER A 156 -13.63 -16.68 -0.02
CA SER A 156 -14.24 -16.95 -1.32
C SER A 156 -15.36 -17.99 -1.22
N THR A 157 -16.39 -17.89 -2.05
CA THR A 157 -17.35 -18.99 -2.27
C THR A 157 -16.87 -20.00 -3.29
N VAL A 158 -15.79 -19.68 -4.01
CA VAL A 158 -15.18 -20.53 -5.03
C VAL A 158 -13.85 -21.05 -4.46
N SER A 159 -13.70 -22.37 -4.36
CA SER A 159 -12.44 -22.97 -3.92
C SER A 159 -11.36 -22.72 -4.99
N HIS A 160 -10.27 -22.05 -4.58
CA HIS A 160 -9.05 -21.87 -5.36
C HIS A 160 -8.06 -23.00 -5.09
#